data_AF-A0A7X8EVR2-F1
#
_entry.id   AF-A0A7X8EVR2-F1
#
_cell.length_a   1.000
_cell.length_b   1.000
_cell.length_c   1.000
_cell.angle_alpha   90.00
_cell.angle_beta   90.00
_cell.angle_gamma   90.00
#
_symmetry.space_group_name_H-M   'P 1'
#
loop_
_entity.id
_entity.type
_entity.pdbx_description
1 polymer ?
#
loop_
_entity_poly.entity_id
_entity_poly.type
_entity_poly.pdbx_seq_one_letter_code
_entity_poly.pdbx_strand_id
1 'polypeptide(L)'
;KMGSMVDMVSQYEVSNYFSQINYMEKPVRVTPLRYGDVVKWITNRKTGIPGYIRIDMTTQDVELIRVQPGIRYSPSEHFGRNLYRYLRFHYPTAMFRGFNFEINEEGIPFWICPVQEHTIGLFGGRDIKGAVAVNAVTGEHTYYAINNIPQWIDKVYDAPLLIEQYDYYGTLKNGFINSVFGQRDCLQTTEGYNYLALDDDVWVYTGVTSVSGDESNVGFVLMNQRTKETKYYQISGAKEVSAMSSAEGQVQHLGYISTFPLLLNIGGEPTYFMALKDDAGLVKKYAMVNIQKYQLVATGDTVGECEKVYRNLMAGSGINTTNEASKKSVSGKIALLKDIVVEGNSFYYIILEGEDNIYEIEAKDNLEILKKKEGDTVTLVAIPTMQEGIFEVISLK
;
A
#
# COMPACT_ATOMS: atom_id res chain seq x y z
N LYS A 1 13.06 8.66 -14.49
CA LYS A 1 14.34 8.86 -15.24
C LYS A 1 15.13 7.54 -15.37
N MET A 2 14.71 6.59 -16.22
CA MET A 2 15.54 5.39 -16.51
C MET A 2 16.78 5.70 -17.37
N GLY A 3 16.81 6.87 -18.02
CA GLY A 3 17.92 7.32 -18.87
C GLY A 3 19.23 7.65 -18.15
N SER A 4 19.27 7.68 -16.81
CA SER A 4 20.54 7.84 -16.06
C SER A 4 21.30 6.53 -15.86
N MET A 5 20.77 5.40 -16.35
CA MET A 5 21.37 4.08 -16.23
C MET A 5 22.25 3.67 -17.42
N VAL A 6 22.46 4.52 -18.44
CA VAL A 6 23.12 4.11 -19.72
C VAL A 6 24.45 3.37 -19.50
N ASP A 7 25.24 3.77 -18.51
CA ASP A 7 26.53 3.13 -18.19
C ASP A 7 26.39 1.81 -17.39
N MET A 8 25.21 1.51 -16.88
CA MET A 8 24.90 0.46 -15.91
C MET A 8 23.94 -0.62 -16.45
N VAL A 9 23.14 -0.31 -17.48
CA VAL A 9 22.11 -1.20 -18.05
C VAL A 9 22.70 -2.53 -18.54
N SER A 10 23.94 -2.53 -19.03
CA SER A 10 24.57 -3.77 -19.49
C SER A 10 25.12 -4.62 -18.34
N GLN A 11 25.41 -4.04 -17.16
CA GLN A 11 26.15 -4.72 -16.11
C GLN A 11 25.28 -5.18 -14.94
N TYR A 12 24.22 -4.43 -14.69
CA TYR A 12 23.35 -4.62 -13.53
C TYR A 12 21.88 -4.65 -13.93
N GLU A 13 21.12 -5.41 -13.17
CA GLU A 13 19.68 -5.54 -13.29
C GLU A 13 19.01 -5.14 -11.97
N VAL A 14 17.70 -4.89 -12.03
CA VAL A 14 16.91 -4.69 -10.82
C VAL A 14 16.73 -6.04 -10.13
N SER A 15 16.93 -6.07 -8.82
CA SER A 15 16.73 -7.28 -8.03
C SER A 15 15.25 -7.55 -7.76
N ASN A 16 14.92 -8.81 -7.52
CA ASN A 16 13.57 -9.21 -7.08
C ASN A 16 13.35 -8.99 -5.56
N TYR A 17 14.38 -8.54 -4.82
CA TYR A 17 14.28 -8.21 -3.39
C TYR A 17 13.67 -6.82 -3.19
N PHE A 18 12.35 -6.73 -3.40
CA PHE A 18 11.57 -5.54 -3.08
C PHE A 18 11.11 -5.57 -1.64
N SER A 19 11.34 -4.48 -0.92
CA SER A 19 10.76 -4.25 0.40
C SER A 19 10.06 -2.90 0.39
N GLN A 20 8.83 -2.87 0.90
CA GLN A 20 8.16 -1.63 1.26
C GLN A 20 8.57 -1.31 2.69
N ILE A 21 8.97 -0.06 2.92
CA ILE A 21 9.51 0.45 4.19
C ILE A 21 8.94 1.84 4.43
N ASN A 22 9.01 2.31 5.67
CA ASN A 22 8.82 3.71 5.96
C ASN A 22 10.19 4.40 6.09
N TYR A 23 10.42 5.42 5.26
CA TYR A 23 11.67 6.16 5.26
C TYR A 23 11.38 7.65 5.37
N MET A 24 11.78 8.26 6.50
CA MET A 24 11.51 9.66 6.80
C MET A 24 10.02 10.01 6.71
N GLU A 25 9.18 9.21 7.37
CA GLU A 25 7.71 9.35 7.38
C GLU A 25 7.04 9.21 6.00
N LYS A 26 7.77 8.69 5.00
CA LYS A 26 7.24 8.44 3.66
C LYS A 26 7.27 6.96 3.32
N PRO A 27 6.16 6.40 2.81
CA PRO A 27 6.15 5.04 2.29
C PRO A 27 7.01 4.97 1.03
N VAL A 28 8.09 4.20 1.08
CA VAL A 28 8.96 3.98 -0.06
C VAL A 28 9.15 2.49 -0.31
N ARG A 29 9.39 2.13 -1.57
CA ARG A 29 9.82 0.80 -1.95
C ARG A 29 11.29 0.84 -2.35
N VAL A 30 12.08 -0.05 -1.76
CA VAL A 30 13.50 -0.19 -2.05
C VAL A 30 13.80 -1.54 -2.69
N THR A 31 14.73 -1.55 -3.63
CA THR A 31 15.29 -2.77 -4.22
C THR A 31 16.74 -2.54 -4.61
N PRO A 32 17.68 -3.43 -4.26
CA PRO A 32 19.06 -3.29 -4.68
C PRO A 32 19.17 -3.60 -6.18
N LEU A 33 20.22 -3.08 -6.82
CA LEU A 33 20.65 -3.65 -8.09
C LEU A 33 21.26 -5.05 -7.84
N ARG A 34 21.39 -5.84 -8.89
CA ARG A 34 22.12 -7.13 -8.89
C ARG A 34 22.98 -7.23 -10.12
N TYR A 35 24.00 -8.08 -10.10
CA TYR A 35 24.76 -8.41 -11.30
C TYR A 35 23.85 -9.12 -12.30
N GLY A 36 23.96 -8.80 -13.60
CA GLY A 36 23.17 -9.47 -14.63
C GLY A 36 23.51 -10.95 -14.78
N ASP A 37 24.79 -11.30 -14.62
CA ASP A 37 25.27 -12.69 -14.65
C ASP A 37 26.59 -12.87 -13.88
N VAL A 38 27.10 -14.11 -13.86
CA VAL A 38 28.35 -14.46 -13.17
C VAL A 38 29.59 -13.77 -13.78
N VAL A 39 29.62 -13.56 -15.11
CA VAL A 39 30.70 -12.83 -15.77
C VAL A 39 30.70 -11.38 -15.32
N LYS A 40 29.53 -10.74 -15.28
CA LYS A 40 29.34 -9.38 -14.73
C LYS A 40 29.77 -9.31 -13.26
N TRP A 41 29.47 -10.35 -12.47
CA TRP A 41 29.98 -10.43 -11.11
C TRP A 41 31.51 -10.48 -11.08
N ILE A 42 32.17 -11.33 -11.88
CA ILE A 42 33.64 -11.45 -11.90
C ILE A 42 34.30 -10.10 -12.23
N THR A 43 33.77 -9.38 -13.22
CA THR A 43 34.33 -8.09 -13.66
C THR A 43 34.10 -6.97 -12.65
N ASN A 44 32.99 -7.02 -11.90
CA ASN A 44 32.57 -5.94 -11.00
C ASN A 44 32.73 -6.22 -9.50
N ARG A 45 33.07 -7.45 -9.06
CA ARG A 45 33.17 -7.84 -7.63
C ARG A 45 34.13 -6.97 -6.79
N LYS A 46 35.06 -6.24 -7.42
CA LYS A 46 35.97 -5.33 -6.71
C LYS A 46 35.26 -4.06 -6.24
N THR A 47 34.40 -3.50 -7.09
CA THR A 47 33.58 -2.33 -6.78
C THR A 47 32.36 -2.75 -5.96
N GLY A 48 31.71 -3.85 -6.34
CA GLY A 48 30.44 -4.26 -5.74
C GLY A 48 29.25 -3.75 -6.54
N ILE A 49 28.05 -4.00 -6.04
CA ILE A 49 26.80 -3.52 -6.61
C ILE A 49 26.70 -2.00 -6.34
N PRO A 50 26.48 -1.18 -7.37
CA PRO A 50 26.75 0.25 -7.32
C PRO A 50 25.64 1.09 -6.64
N GLY A 51 24.52 0.47 -6.27
CA GLY A 51 23.39 1.20 -5.69
C GLY A 51 22.12 0.39 -5.59
N TYR A 52 21.05 1.09 -5.22
CA TYR A 52 19.69 0.58 -5.10
C TYR A 52 18.70 1.58 -5.68
N ILE A 53 17.52 1.09 -6.05
CA ILE A 53 16.40 1.91 -6.50
C ILE A 53 15.50 2.20 -5.30
N ARG A 54 15.10 3.46 -5.15
CA ARG A 54 14.06 3.91 -4.24
C ARG A 54 12.89 4.44 -5.05
N ILE A 55 11.69 4.00 -4.70
CA ILE A 55 10.44 4.39 -5.35
C ILE A 55 9.56 5.03 -4.29
N ASP A 56 9.17 6.29 -4.49
CA ASP A 56 8.16 6.94 -3.65
C ASP A 56 6.79 6.34 -3.99
N MET A 57 6.08 5.80 -3.00
CA MET A 57 4.80 5.13 -3.26
C MET A 57 3.65 6.12 -3.48
N THR A 58 3.82 7.38 -3.09
CA THR A 58 2.83 8.45 -3.27
C THR A 58 3.00 9.13 -4.62
N THR A 59 4.23 9.55 -4.98
CA THR A 59 4.48 10.25 -6.26
C THR A 59 4.82 9.32 -7.41
N GLN A 60 5.13 8.04 -7.13
CA GLN A 60 5.67 7.06 -8.08
C GLN A 60 7.04 7.47 -8.67
N ASP A 61 7.72 8.44 -8.07
CA ASP A 61 9.05 8.84 -8.51
C ASP A 61 10.07 7.74 -8.22
N VAL A 62 10.89 7.45 -9.24
CA VAL A 62 11.93 6.42 -9.17
C VAL A 62 13.30 7.08 -9.18
N GLU A 63 14.07 6.83 -8.12
CA GLU A 63 15.43 7.33 -7.92
C GLU A 63 16.43 6.19 -7.82
N LEU A 64 17.58 6.33 -8.49
CA LEU A 64 18.72 5.44 -8.32
C LEU A 64 19.70 6.06 -7.31
N ILE A 65 19.80 5.47 -6.12
CA ILE A 65 20.74 5.91 -5.09
C ILE A 65 22.05 5.15 -5.25
N ARG A 66 23.12 5.89 -5.52
CA ARG A 66 24.47 5.33 -5.66
C ARG A 66 25.09 5.09 -4.29
N VAL A 67 25.73 3.94 -4.13
CA VAL A 67 26.41 3.52 -2.90
C VAL A 67 27.89 3.39 -3.20
N GLN A 68 28.73 4.04 -2.38
CA GLN A 68 30.19 3.99 -2.49
C GLN A 68 30.78 3.38 -1.20
N PRO A 69 31.69 2.40 -1.26
CA PRO A 69 32.30 1.82 -2.46
C PRO A 69 31.37 0.91 -3.30
N GLY A 70 30.23 0.50 -2.74
CA GLY A 70 29.25 -0.39 -3.35
C GLY A 70 28.74 -1.44 -2.35
N ILE A 71 27.56 -2.01 -2.60
CA ILE A 71 27.02 -3.14 -1.85
C ILE A 71 27.87 -4.38 -2.17
N ARG A 72 28.48 -4.96 -1.14
CA ARG A 72 29.44 -6.08 -1.24
C ARG A 72 28.91 -7.37 -0.64
N TYR A 73 27.86 -7.31 0.16
CA TYR A 73 27.19 -8.48 0.71
C TYR A 73 25.77 -8.48 0.18
N SER A 74 25.40 -9.54 -0.53
CA SER A 74 24.11 -9.66 -1.21
C SER A 74 23.82 -11.13 -1.53
N PRO A 75 22.55 -11.54 -1.67
CA PRO A 75 22.21 -12.83 -2.25
C PRO A 75 22.77 -13.04 -3.67
N SER A 76 23.03 -11.97 -4.43
CA SER A 76 23.64 -12.05 -5.77
C SER A 76 25.17 -12.12 -5.79
N GLU A 77 25.83 -12.05 -4.63
CA GLU A 77 27.27 -12.24 -4.50
C GLU A 77 27.63 -13.73 -4.44
N HIS A 78 28.92 -14.04 -4.61
CA HIS A 78 29.44 -15.40 -4.58
C HIS A 78 30.46 -15.60 -3.43
N PHE A 79 30.68 -16.86 -3.05
CA PHE A 79 31.64 -17.27 -2.03
C PHE A 79 31.42 -16.53 -0.68
N GLY A 80 32.48 -15.97 -0.08
CA GLY A 80 32.41 -15.36 1.25
C GLY A 80 31.53 -14.11 1.35
N ARG A 81 31.15 -13.52 0.22
CA ARG A 81 30.25 -12.35 0.14
C ARG A 81 28.81 -12.70 -0.17
N ASN A 82 28.55 -13.95 -0.57
CA ASN A 82 27.20 -14.44 -0.72
C ASN A 82 26.50 -14.38 0.66
N LEU A 83 25.42 -13.60 0.75
CA LEU A 83 24.77 -13.29 2.04
C LEU A 83 24.34 -14.56 2.81
N TYR A 84 23.79 -15.55 2.12
CA TYR A 84 23.37 -16.81 2.74
C TYR A 84 24.57 -17.54 3.37
N ARG A 85 25.67 -17.67 2.62
CA ARG A 85 26.90 -18.31 3.09
C ARG A 85 27.56 -17.51 4.21
N TYR A 86 27.58 -16.19 4.08
CA TYR A 86 28.12 -15.28 5.09
C TYR A 86 27.40 -15.47 6.43
N LEU A 87 26.07 -15.36 6.44
CA LEU A 87 25.25 -15.58 7.62
C LEU A 87 25.42 -16.97 8.20
N ARG A 88 25.53 -18.02 7.37
CA ARG A 88 25.71 -19.39 7.86
C ARG A 88 27.04 -19.58 8.61
N PHE A 89 28.12 -18.90 8.22
CA PHE A 89 29.39 -19.00 8.93
C PHE A 89 29.38 -18.27 10.27
N HIS A 90 28.65 -17.15 10.37
CA HIS A 90 28.57 -16.35 11.59
C HIS A 90 27.47 -16.85 12.56
N TYR A 91 26.40 -17.44 12.04
CA TYR A 91 25.24 -17.92 12.78
C TYR A 91 24.89 -19.36 12.36
N PRO A 92 25.73 -20.36 12.68
CA PRO A 92 25.62 -21.71 12.12
C PRO A 92 24.35 -22.46 12.53
N THR A 93 23.75 -22.11 13.67
CA THR A 93 22.53 -22.73 14.22
C THR A 93 21.27 -21.90 13.95
N ALA A 94 21.38 -20.72 13.36
CA ALA A 94 20.24 -19.87 13.06
C ALA A 94 19.46 -20.38 11.85
N MET A 95 18.13 -20.39 11.96
CA MET A 95 17.22 -20.69 10.86
C MET A 95 16.74 -19.37 10.26
N PHE A 96 17.32 -18.94 9.14
CA PHE A 96 16.90 -17.70 8.49
C PHE A 96 15.67 -17.92 7.62
N ARG A 97 14.65 -17.06 7.77
CA ARG A 97 13.38 -17.15 7.02
C ARG A 97 13.38 -16.39 5.69
N GLY A 98 14.38 -15.54 5.46
CA GLY A 98 14.50 -14.75 4.24
C GLY A 98 15.49 -13.61 4.40
N PHE A 99 15.54 -12.76 3.38
CA PHE A 99 16.37 -11.55 3.35
C PHE A 99 15.51 -10.39 2.86
N ASN A 100 15.32 -9.39 3.70
CA ASN A 100 14.66 -8.14 3.32
C ASN A 100 15.74 -7.08 3.11
N PHE A 101 15.70 -6.40 1.97
CA PHE A 101 16.58 -5.26 1.73
C PHE A 101 15.91 -4.00 2.25
N GLU A 102 16.54 -3.31 3.18
CA GLU A 102 16.02 -2.09 3.79
C GLU A 102 17.14 -1.03 3.83
N ILE A 103 16.77 0.22 4.10
CA ILE A 103 17.71 1.30 4.34
C ILE A 103 17.40 1.90 5.70
N ASN A 104 18.44 2.26 6.45
CA ASN A 104 18.24 3.01 7.69
C ASN A 104 17.94 4.48 7.38
N GLU A 105 17.75 5.29 8.43
CA GLU A 105 17.44 6.72 8.32
C GLU A 105 18.50 7.53 7.57
N GLU A 106 19.78 7.13 7.60
CA GLU A 106 20.85 7.77 6.81
C GLU A 106 20.92 7.29 5.35
N GLY A 107 20.03 6.37 4.93
CA GLY A 107 20.04 5.78 3.59
C GLY A 107 21.10 4.71 3.38
N ILE A 108 21.71 4.20 4.46
CA ILE A 108 22.68 3.11 4.40
C ILE A 108 21.92 1.79 4.17
N PRO A 109 22.33 0.97 3.18
CA PRO A 109 21.63 -0.27 2.87
C PRO A 109 21.97 -1.41 3.84
N PHE A 110 20.94 -2.10 4.31
CA PHE A 110 21.02 -3.28 5.16
C PHE A 110 20.26 -4.46 4.58
N TRP A 111 20.72 -5.66 4.92
CA TRP A 111 19.95 -6.88 4.81
C TRP A 111 19.41 -7.26 6.17
N ILE A 112 18.10 -7.23 6.32
CA ILE A 112 17.38 -7.68 7.50
C ILE A 112 17.06 -9.16 7.32
N CYS A 113 17.60 -9.98 8.21
CA CYS A 113 17.58 -11.43 8.09
C CYS A 113 16.85 -12.03 9.30
N PRO A 114 15.52 -12.26 9.21
CA PRO A 114 14.75 -12.79 10.33
C PRO A 114 15.20 -14.19 10.72
N VAL A 115 15.36 -14.40 12.03
CA VAL A 115 15.75 -15.67 12.62
C VAL A 115 14.50 -16.36 13.16
N GLN A 116 14.11 -17.43 12.49
CA GLN A 116 12.97 -18.26 12.83
C GLN A 116 13.28 -19.18 14.01
N GLU A 117 12.24 -19.50 14.77
CA GLU A 117 12.17 -20.61 15.71
C GLU A 117 10.89 -21.43 15.53
N HIS A 118 10.84 -22.58 16.19
CA HIS A 118 9.66 -23.43 16.27
C HIS A 118 9.22 -23.48 17.73
N THR A 119 8.01 -23.01 18.01
CA THR A 119 7.44 -22.99 19.37
C THR A 119 6.72 -24.28 19.73
N ILE A 120 6.40 -25.13 18.75
CA ILE A 120 5.69 -26.40 18.93
C ILE A 120 6.48 -27.54 18.32
N GLY A 121 7.13 -28.35 19.16
CA GLY A 121 7.93 -29.49 18.72
C GLY A 121 9.12 -29.06 17.84
N LEU A 122 9.53 -29.94 16.92
CA LEU A 122 10.70 -29.70 16.07
C LEU A 122 10.40 -28.86 14.82
N PHE A 123 9.14 -28.79 14.40
CA PHE A 123 8.76 -28.22 13.10
C PHE A 123 7.51 -27.32 13.13
N GLY A 124 6.77 -27.27 14.24
CA GLY A 124 5.50 -26.56 14.35
C GLY A 124 5.63 -25.20 15.05
N GLY A 125 4.58 -24.40 14.94
CA GLY A 125 4.51 -23.09 15.61
C GLY A 125 5.65 -22.16 15.19
N ARG A 126 5.85 -22.03 13.88
CA ARG A 126 6.88 -21.14 13.31
C ARG A 126 6.67 -19.73 13.84
N ASP A 127 7.75 -19.12 14.34
CA ASP A 127 7.75 -17.73 14.78
C ASP A 127 9.14 -17.09 14.61
N ILE A 128 9.27 -15.80 14.88
CA ILE A 128 10.53 -15.06 14.79
C ILE A 128 11.04 -14.71 16.19
N LYS A 129 12.27 -15.13 16.51
CA LYS A 129 12.93 -14.79 17.79
C LYS A 129 13.82 -13.55 17.73
N GLY A 130 14.07 -13.03 16.54
CA GLY A 130 14.88 -11.84 16.31
C GLY A 130 15.32 -11.73 14.85
N ALA A 131 16.21 -10.79 14.56
CA ALA A 131 16.75 -10.60 13.23
C ALA A 131 18.24 -10.24 13.28
N VAL A 132 18.98 -10.64 12.26
CA VAL A 132 20.34 -10.14 12.02
C VAL A 132 20.26 -9.03 10.99
N ALA A 133 20.66 -7.82 11.36
CA ALA A 133 20.86 -6.73 10.42
C ALA A 133 22.31 -6.78 9.93
N VAL A 134 22.52 -6.91 8.61
CA VAL A 134 23.84 -6.92 7.98
C VAL A 134 24.01 -5.68 7.14
N ASN A 135 24.99 -4.84 7.44
CA ASN A 135 25.36 -3.71 6.59
C ASN A 135 25.80 -4.25 5.22
N ALA A 136 25.07 -3.89 4.16
CA ALA A 136 25.27 -4.47 2.84
C ALA A 136 26.61 -4.06 2.20
N VAL A 137 27.25 -2.99 2.71
CA VAL A 137 28.53 -2.47 2.22
C VAL A 137 29.72 -3.05 3.01
N THR A 138 29.67 -2.97 4.34
CA THR A 138 30.80 -3.35 5.22
C THR A 138 30.76 -4.82 5.62
N GLY A 139 29.57 -5.42 5.69
CA GLY A 139 29.34 -6.76 6.21
C GLY A 139 29.18 -6.80 7.73
N GLU A 140 29.37 -5.68 8.42
CA GLU A 140 29.11 -5.59 9.86
C GLU A 140 27.69 -6.04 10.16
N HIS A 141 27.54 -6.88 11.18
CA HIS A 141 26.27 -7.50 11.48
C HIS A 141 25.94 -7.41 12.97
N THR A 142 24.67 -7.13 13.26
CA THR A 142 24.16 -7.07 14.63
C THR A 142 22.93 -7.96 14.74
N TYR A 143 22.92 -8.86 15.72
CA TYR A 143 21.73 -9.60 16.08
C TYR A 143 20.89 -8.79 17.07
N TYR A 144 19.62 -8.64 16.76
CA TYR A 144 18.61 -8.05 17.63
C TYR A 144 17.62 -9.14 18.03
N ALA A 145 17.38 -9.29 19.33
CA ALA A 145 16.26 -10.07 19.83
C ALA A 145 14.94 -9.40 19.40
N ILE A 146 13.86 -10.16 19.28
CA ILE A 146 12.59 -9.64 18.75
C ILE A 146 12.03 -8.42 19.51
N ASN A 147 12.23 -8.36 20.83
CA ASN A 147 11.79 -7.22 21.65
C ASN A 147 12.70 -5.98 21.54
N ASN A 148 13.83 -6.10 20.83
CA ASN A 148 14.85 -5.07 20.69
C ASN A 148 15.11 -4.72 19.21
N ILE A 149 14.16 -5.02 18.32
CA ILE A 149 14.24 -4.61 16.92
C ILE A 149 14.12 -3.07 16.86
N PRO A 150 15.13 -2.36 16.29
CA PRO A 150 15.07 -0.91 16.09
C PRO A 150 13.86 -0.48 15.24
N GLN A 151 13.37 0.74 15.47
CA GLN A 151 12.19 1.27 14.77
C GLN A 151 12.38 1.35 13.25
N TRP A 152 13.59 1.71 12.77
CA TRP A 152 13.88 1.79 11.33
C TRP A 152 13.80 0.45 10.57
N ILE A 153 13.73 -0.69 11.28
CA ILE A 153 13.59 -2.01 10.65
C ILE A 153 12.12 -2.36 10.51
N ASP A 154 11.54 -2.12 9.35
CA ASP A 154 10.11 -2.30 9.11
C ASP A 154 9.66 -3.77 9.05
N LYS A 155 10.54 -4.67 8.58
CA LYS A 155 10.13 -6.02 8.18
C LYS A 155 10.98 -7.13 8.78
N VAL A 156 10.47 -7.71 9.87
CA VAL A 156 10.97 -8.98 10.43
C VAL A 156 9.98 -10.15 10.28
N TYR A 157 8.69 -9.86 10.20
CA TYR A 157 7.62 -10.82 9.90
C TYR A 157 7.16 -10.66 8.44
N ASP A 158 7.23 -11.75 7.67
CA ASP A 158 6.71 -11.80 6.31
C ASP A 158 5.19 -12.05 6.31
N ALA A 159 4.50 -11.53 5.29
CA ALA A 159 3.04 -11.69 5.17
C ALA A 159 2.57 -13.16 5.24
N PRO A 160 3.23 -14.14 4.59
CA PRO A 160 2.84 -15.54 4.73
C PRO A 160 2.88 -16.07 6.16
N LEU A 161 3.83 -15.62 7.00
CA LEU A 161 3.89 -16.04 8.40
C LEU A 161 2.75 -15.42 9.21
N LEU A 162 2.52 -14.12 9.03
CA LEU A 162 1.45 -13.40 9.72
C LEU A 162 0.08 -13.99 9.38
N ILE A 163 -0.16 -14.27 8.09
CA ILE A 163 -1.36 -14.94 7.61
C ILE A 163 -1.50 -16.34 8.21
N GLU A 164 -0.46 -17.18 8.14
CA GLU A 164 -0.48 -18.53 8.72
C GLU A 164 -0.83 -18.49 10.22
N GLN A 165 -0.23 -17.57 10.96
CA GLN A 165 -0.46 -17.42 12.39
C GLN A 165 -1.87 -16.90 12.70
N TYR A 166 -2.39 -15.96 11.90
CA TYR A 166 -3.77 -15.50 12.03
C TYR A 166 -4.77 -16.61 11.73
N ASP A 167 -4.53 -17.40 10.67
CA ASP A 167 -5.38 -18.53 10.31
C ASP A 167 -5.37 -19.60 11.41
N TYR A 168 -4.23 -19.86 12.06
CA TYR A 168 -4.21 -20.73 13.24
C TYR A 168 -5.06 -20.16 14.37
N TYR A 169 -4.94 -18.87 14.67
CA TYR A 169 -5.76 -18.21 15.69
C TYR A 169 -7.26 -18.32 15.37
N GLY A 170 -7.66 -18.05 14.13
CA GLY A 170 -9.05 -18.06 13.70
C GLY A 170 -9.65 -19.46 13.58
N THR A 171 -8.93 -20.41 12.97
CA THR A 171 -9.43 -21.78 12.73
C THR A 171 -9.43 -22.62 14.00
N LEU A 172 -8.47 -22.43 14.90
CA LEU A 172 -8.32 -23.23 16.13
C LEU A 172 -8.98 -22.59 17.36
N LYS A 173 -9.74 -21.49 17.20
CA LYS A 173 -10.40 -20.74 18.29
C LYS A 173 -11.14 -21.62 19.30
N ASN A 174 -11.84 -22.65 18.82
CA ASN A 174 -12.61 -23.62 19.63
C ASN A 174 -11.93 -25.01 19.71
N GLY A 175 -10.62 -25.06 19.48
CA GLY A 175 -9.81 -26.28 19.50
C GLY A 175 -9.84 -27.09 18.21
N PHE A 176 -8.90 -28.03 18.12
CA PHE A 176 -8.65 -28.85 16.93
C PHE A 176 -9.85 -29.72 16.50
N ILE A 177 -10.57 -30.31 17.45
CA ILE A 177 -11.75 -31.13 17.11
C ILE A 177 -12.82 -30.26 16.44
N ASN A 178 -13.01 -29.02 16.91
CA ASN A 178 -13.93 -28.09 16.26
C ASN A 178 -13.41 -27.71 14.88
N SER A 179 -12.14 -27.36 14.71
CA SER A 179 -11.59 -26.95 13.40
C SER A 179 -11.75 -28.01 12.31
N VAL A 180 -11.74 -29.29 12.68
CA VAL A 180 -11.88 -30.42 11.75
C VAL A 180 -13.34 -30.81 11.49
N PHE A 181 -14.17 -30.90 12.55
CA PHE A 181 -15.51 -31.49 12.42
C PHE A 181 -16.66 -30.47 12.57
N GLY A 182 -16.50 -29.50 13.47
CA GLY A 182 -17.59 -28.58 13.83
C GLY A 182 -17.59 -27.28 13.04
N GLN A 183 -16.39 -26.77 12.72
CA GLN A 183 -16.09 -25.50 12.06
C GLN A 183 -16.88 -24.30 12.60
N ARG A 184 -17.31 -24.36 13.87
CA ARG A 184 -18.07 -23.29 14.52
C ARG A 184 -17.13 -22.15 14.88
N ASP A 185 -17.48 -20.94 14.45
CA ASP A 185 -16.72 -19.71 14.65
C ASP A 185 -15.26 -19.79 14.15
N CYS A 186 -15.01 -20.64 13.15
CA CYS A 186 -13.70 -20.77 12.53
C CYS A 186 -13.56 -19.70 11.44
N LEU A 187 -12.63 -18.77 11.66
CA LEU A 187 -12.30 -17.71 10.70
C LEU A 187 -10.93 -17.97 10.08
N GLN A 188 -10.72 -17.45 8.88
CA GLN A 188 -9.44 -17.46 8.17
C GLN A 188 -9.33 -16.20 7.32
N THR A 189 -8.12 -15.86 6.89
CA THR A 189 -7.88 -14.76 5.95
C THR A 189 -8.49 -15.05 4.58
N THR A 190 -8.75 -14.00 3.80
CA THR A 190 -9.17 -14.12 2.39
C THR A 190 -7.97 -14.33 1.46
N GLU A 191 -8.25 -14.61 0.19
CA GLU A 191 -7.25 -14.89 -0.82
C GLU A 191 -6.47 -13.64 -1.20
N GLY A 192 -5.25 -13.52 -0.69
CA GLY A 192 -4.34 -12.42 -1.02
C GLY A 192 -4.22 -11.39 0.10
N TYR A 193 -3.36 -10.41 -0.13
CA TYR A 193 -3.08 -9.34 0.83
C TYR A 193 -2.48 -8.13 0.13
N ASN A 194 -2.46 -7.00 0.82
CA ASN A 194 -1.74 -5.80 0.42
C ASN A 194 -0.94 -5.25 1.60
N TYR A 195 -0.19 -4.17 1.36
CA TYR A 195 0.61 -3.49 2.38
C TYR A 195 0.11 -2.07 2.60
N LEU A 196 0.02 -1.66 3.86
CA LEU A 196 -0.30 -0.30 4.28
C LEU A 196 0.81 0.24 5.15
N ALA A 197 1.22 1.49 4.90
CA ALA A 197 2.07 2.21 5.84
C ALA A 197 1.18 2.95 6.83
N LEU A 198 1.34 2.68 8.12
CA LEU A 198 0.58 3.28 9.21
C LEU A 198 1.50 3.46 10.42
N ASP A 199 1.49 4.66 11.01
CA ASP A 199 2.23 4.98 12.24
C ASP A 199 3.73 4.62 12.16
N ASP A 200 4.37 4.98 11.05
CA ASP A 200 5.79 4.69 10.78
C ASP A 200 6.14 3.19 10.61
N ASP A 201 5.14 2.32 10.45
CA ASP A 201 5.35 0.88 10.23
C ASP A 201 4.64 0.38 8.96
N VAL A 202 5.07 -0.77 8.46
CA VAL A 202 4.39 -1.50 7.39
C VAL A 202 3.51 -2.61 7.95
N TRP A 203 2.25 -2.62 7.50
CA TRP A 203 1.21 -3.54 7.93
C TRP A 203 0.74 -4.39 6.75
N VAL A 204 0.53 -5.68 6.99
CA VAL A 204 -0.16 -6.58 6.08
C VAL A 204 -1.66 -6.39 6.25
N TYR A 205 -2.35 -6.10 5.14
CA TYR A 205 -3.79 -5.94 5.07
C TYR A 205 -4.41 -7.13 4.32
N THR A 206 -5.42 -7.78 4.91
CA THR A 206 -6.21 -8.83 4.26
C THR A 206 -7.59 -8.94 4.90
N GLY A 207 -8.56 -9.50 4.17
CA GLY A 207 -9.91 -9.77 4.65
C GLY A 207 -9.96 -11.01 5.51
N VAL A 208 -11.10 -11.25 6.14
CA VAL A 208 -11.35 -12.36 7.05
C VAL A 208 -12.71 -12.97 6.74
N THR A 209 -12.72 -14.26 6.40
CA THR A 209 -13.91 -15.02 6.04
C THR A 209 -14.12 -16.21 6.98
N SER A 210 -15.33 -16.76 6.97
CA SER A 210 -15.60 -18.07 7.56
C SER A 210 -14.90 -19.17 6.74
N VAL A 211 -14.45 -20.23 7.42
CA VAL A 211 -13.90 -21.45 6.79
C VAL A 211 -14.96 -22.20 5.96
N SER A 212 -16.25 -21.98 6.24
CA SER A 212 -17.38 -22.64 5.56
C SER A 212 -17.55 -22.27 4.08
N GLY A 213 -16.74 -21.36 3.54
CA GLY A 213 -16.68 -21.07 2.10
C GLY A 213 -17.68 -20.03 1.59
N ASP A 214 -18.31 -19.25 2.47
CA ASP A 214 -19.18 -18.15 2.04
C ASP A 214 -18.38 -17.06 1.30
N GLU A 215 -18.96 -16.43 0.28
CA GLU A 215 -18.36 -15.28 -0.44
C GLU A 215 -18.42 -13.96 0.37
N SER A 216 -18.83 -14.05 1.64
CA SER A 216 -18.92 -12.91 2.54
C SER A 216 -17.61 -12.71 3.29
N ASN A 217 -17.21 -11.45 3.39
CA ASN A 217 -16.19 -11.00 4.31
C ASN A 217 -16.87 -10.65 5.64
N VAL A 218 -16.29 -11.09 6.76
CA VAL A 218 -16.78 -10.75 8.11
C VAL A 218 -15.99 -9.61 8.75
N GLY A 219 -14.81 -9.30 8.21
CA GLY A 219 -13.98 -8.19 8.66
C GLY A 219 -12.61 -8.17 8.02
N PHE A 220 -11.76 -7.25 8.43
CA PHE A 220 -10.40 -7.12 7.89
C PHE A 220 -9.39 -7.12 9.03
N VAL A 221 -8.18 -7.57 8.72
CA VAL A 221 -7.09 -7.60 9.68
C VAL A 221 -5.88 -6.84 9.13
N LEU A 222 -5.28 -6.03 10.00
CA LEU A 222 -3.98 -5.42 9.81
C LEU A 222 -2.98 -6.10 10.74
N MET A 223 -1.85 -6.55 10.20
CA MET A 223 -0.79 -7.22 10.97
C MET A 223 0.56 -6.54 10.74
N ASN A 224 1.16 -6.00 11.80
CA ASN A 224 2.40 -5.24 11.74
C ASN A 224 3.60 -6.15 11.41
N GLN A 225 4.41 -5.76 10.42
CA GLN A 225 5.54 -6.56 9.94
C GLN A 225 6.78 -6.48 10.85
N ARG A 226 6.80 -5.58 11.83
CA ARG A 226 7.88 -5.43 12.83
C ARG A 226 7.50 -6.02 14.18
N THR A 227 6.32 -5.67 14.70
CA THR A 227 5.92 -5.95 16.08
C THR A 227 4.97 -7.14 16.24
N LYS A 228 4.38 -7.63 15.14
CA LYS A 228 3.29 -8.63 15.15
C LYS A 228 1.99 -8.12 15.80
N GLU A 229 1.86 -6.83 16.05
CA GLU A 229 0.58 -6.24 16.49
C GLU A 229 -0.50 -6.48 15.43
N THR A 230 -1.69 -6.85 15.87
CA THR A 230 -2.81 -7.19 15.00
C THR A 230 -4.05 -6.36 15.35
N LYS A 231 -4.63 -5.69 14.35
CA LYS A 231 -5.86 -4.91 14.49
C LYS A 231 -6.96 -5.56 13.64
N TYR A 232 -8.10 -5.88 14.24
CA TYR A 232 -9.25 -6.48 13.55
C TYR A 232 -10.40 -5.48 13.47
N TYR A 233 -10.95 -5.30 12.28
CA TYR A 233 -12.07 -4.42 12.00
C TYR A 233 -13.26 -5.25 11.52
N GLN A 234 -14.34 -5.24 12.29
CA GLN A 234 -15.56 -5.97 11.93
C GLN A 234 -16.37 -5.15 10.92
N ILE A 235 -16.17 -5.45 9.64
CA ILE A 235 -16.88 -4.84 8.52
C ILE A 235 -17.36 -5.98 7.63
N SER A 236 -18.67 -6.16 7.57
CA SER A 236 -19.28 -7.22 6.78
C SER A 236 -19.59 -6.75 5.36
N GLY A 237 -19.38 -7.64 4.38
CA GLY A 237 -19.74 -7.38 2.99
C GLY A 237 -19.12 -8.38 2.04
N ALA A 238 -18.79 -7.96 0.82
CA ALA A 238 -18.16 -8.79 -0.18
C ALA A 238 -16.66 -9.00 0.10
N LYS A 239 -16.14 -10.17 -0.29
CA LYS A 239 -14.70 -10.42 -0.36
C LYS A 239 -14.01 -9.52 -1.38
N GLU A 240 -12.71 -9.34 -1.20
CA GLU A 240 -11.85 -8.60 -2.10
C GLU A 240 -11.91 -9.15 -3.53
N VAL A 241 -11.86 -10.48 -3.68
CA VAL A 241 -11.93 -11.15 -4.99
C VAL A 241 -13.27 -10.89 -5.69
N SER A 242 -14.38 -10.89 -4.95
CA SER A 242 -15.70 -10.57 -5.52
C SER A 242 -15.77 -9.12 -5.99
N ALA A 243 -15.18 -8.19 -5.24
CA ALA A 243 -15.10 -6.79 -5.64
C ALA A 243 -14.18 -6.59 -6.85
N MET A 244 -13.05 -7.29 -6.90
CA MET A 244 -12.15 -7.35 -8.05
C MET A 244 -12.87 -7.81 -9.31
N SER A 245 -13.57 -8.94 -9.25
CA SER A 245 -14.36 -9.44 -10.38
C SER A 245 -15.48 -8.48 -10.80
N SER A 246 -16.09 -7.76 -9.85
CA SER A 246 -17.12 -6.77 -10.17
C SER A 246 -16.54 -5.54 -10.88
N ALA A 247 -15.37 -5.07 -10.45
CA ALA A 247 -14.63 -4.00 -11.11
C ALA A 247 -14.20 -4.40 -12.53
N GLU A 248 -13.62 -5.60 -12.69
CA GLU A 248 -13.23 -6.14 -13.99
C GLU A 248 -14.43 -6.33 -14.92
N GLY A 249 -15.58 -6.75 -14.39
CA GLY A 249 -16.83 -6.88 -15.13
C GLY A 249 -17.29 -5.56 -15.79
N GLN A 250 -17.11 -4.42 -15.12
CA GLN A 250 -17.44 -3.10 -15.70
C GLN A 250 -16.55 -2.72 -16.89
N VAL A 251 -15.30 -3.18 -16.90
CA VAL A 251 -14.32 -2.88 -17.95
C VAL A 251 -13.95 -4.11 -18.77
N GLN A 252 -14.83 -5.11 -18.82
CA GLN A 252 -14.53 -6.42 -19.42
C GLN A 252 -14.09 -6.30 -20.89
N HIS A 253 -14.64 -5.34 -21.62
CA HIS A 253 -14.32 -5.05 -23.02
C HIS A 253 -12.89 -4.52 -23.23
N LEU A 254 -12.23 -4.03 -22.17
CA LEU A 254 -10.84 -3.54 -22.20
C LEU A 254 -9.84 -4.62 -21.81
N GLY A 255 -10.29 -5.73 -21.21
CA GLY A 255 -9.42 -6.79 -20.72
C GLY A 255 -8.52 -6.37 -19.55
N TYR A 256 -8.91 -5.35 -18.77
CA TYR A 256 -8.11 -4.89 -17.64
C TYR A 256 -8.26 -5.83 -16.43
N ILE A 257 -7.15 -6.00 -15.71
CA ILE A 257 -7.04 -6.83 -14.52
C ILE A 257 -6.91 -5.94 -13.28
N SER A 258 -7.66 -6.26 -12.24
CA SER A 258 -7.66 -5.51 -10.99
C SER A 258 -6.46 -5.84 -10.10
N THR A 259 -5.99 -4.84 -9.35
CA THR A 259 -5.07 -5.05 -8.22
C THR A 259 -5.84 -5.46 -6.98
N PHE A 260 -5.17 -6.12 -6.04
CA PHE A 260 -5.77 -6.38 -4.71
C PHE A 260 -6.23 -5.05 -4.08
N PRO A 261 -7.50 -4.94 -3.66
CA PRO A 261 -8.10 -3.68 -3.26
C PRO A 261 -7.59 -3.18 -1.91
N LEU A 262 -7.69 -1.87 -1.70
CA LEU A 262 -7.53 -1.21 -0.42
C LEU A 262 -8.90 -0.83 0.14
N LEU A 263 -9.08 -1.00 1.45
CA LEU A 263 -10.28 -0.56 2.15
C LEU A 263 -10.18 0.94 2.48
N LEU A 264 -11.10 1.73 1.95
CA LEU A 264 -11.25 3.15 2.24
C LEU A 264 -12.63 3.43 2.85
N ASN A 265 -12.73 4.59 3.52
CA ASN A 265 -14.01 5.16 3.93
C ASN A 265 -14.34 6.34 3.01
N ILE A 266 -15.33 6.16 2.13
CA ILE A 266 -15.79 7.21 1.23
C ILE A 266 -17.15 7.71 1.70
N GLY A 267 -17.15 8.85 2.39
CA GLY A 267 -18.40 9.48 2.82
C GLY A 267 -19.16 8.74 3.91
N GLY A 268 -18.47 7.96 4.76
CA GLY A 268 -19.07 7.12 5.79
C GLY A 268 -19.30 5.67 5.35
N GLU A 269 -19.08 5.38 4.07
CA GLU A 269 -19.30 4.06 3.49
C GLU A 269 -17.98 3.30 3.33
N PRO A 270 -17.93 2.01 3.72
CA PRO A 270 -16.77 1.15 3.47
C PRO A 270 -16.71 0.80 1.98
N THR A 271 -15.59 1.17 1.34
CA THR A 271 -15.40 1.09 -0.11
C THR A 271 -14.06 0.43 -0.43
N TYR A 272 -14.07 -0.54 -1.33
CA TYR A 272 -12.84 -1.04 -1.94
C TYR A 272 -12.37 -0.11 -3.05
N PHE A 273 -11.11 0.31 -2.99
CA PHE A 273 -10.42 1.05 -4.03
C PHE A 273 -9.35 0.17 -4.67
N MET A 274 -9.31 0.12 -5.99
CA MET A 274 -8.33 -0.68 -6.72
C MET A 274 -7.91 0.00 -8.03
N ALA A 275 -6.70 -0.30 -8.47
CA ALA A 275 -6.23 0.04 -9.80
C ALA A 275 -6.60 -1.07 -10.79
N LEU A 276 -6.88 -0.69 -12.03
CA LEU A 276 -7.13 -1.57 -13.16
C LEU A 276 -5.96 -1.44 -14.14
N LYS A 277 -5.32 -2.56 -14.45
CA LYS A 277 -4.09 -2.63 -15.26
C LYS A 277 -4.35 -3.31 -16.59
N ASP A 278 -3.62 -2.92 -17.61
CA ASP A 278 -3.55 -3.69 -18.86
C ASP A 278 -2.66 -4.93 -18.72
N ASP A 279 -2.60 -5.76 -19.77
CA ASP A 279 -1.74 -6.96 -19.83
C ASP A 279 -0.24 -6.65 -19.66
N ALA A 280 0.17 -5.39 -19.91
CA ALA A 280 1.54 -4.94 -19.69
C ALA A 280 1.80 -4.52 -18.22
N GLY A 281 0.79 -4.59 -17.35
CA GLY A 281 0.87 -4.22 -15.95
C GLY A 281 0.83 -2.71 -15.67
N LEU A 282 0.50 -1.90 -16.68
CA LEU A 282 0.37 -0.45 -16.54
C LEU A 282 -1.01 -0.09 -16.01
N VAL A 283 -1.07 0.79 -15.02
CA VAL A 283 -2.35 1.32 -14.50
C VAL A 283 -3.02 2.15 -15.59
N LYS A 284 -4.28 1.84 -15.87
CA LYS A 284 -5.09 2.52 -16.89
C LYS A 284 -6.30 3.22 -16.31
N LYS A 285 -6.94 2.59 -15.33
CA LYS A 285 -8.15 3.09 -14.67
C LYS A 285 -8.09 2.80 -13.17
N TYR A 286 -8.99 3.42 -12.44
CA TYR A 286 -9.28 3.15 -11.04
C TYR A 286 -10.71 2.66 -10.91
N ALA A 287 -10.98 1.87 -9.88
CA ALA A 287 -12.31 1.41 -9.53
C ALA A 287 -12.59 1.56 -8.05
N MET A 288 -13.84 1.93 -7.74
CA MET A 288 -14.39 1.97 -6.40
C MET A 288 -15.62 1.07 -6.32
N VAL A 289 -15.66 0.17 -5.33
CA VAL A 289 -16.73 -0.81 -5.15
C VAL A 289 -17.26 -0.74 -3.72
N ASN A 290 -18.56 -0.56 -3.54
CA ASN A 290 -19.15 -0.58 -2.19
C ASN A 290 -19.08 -1.99 -1.60
N ILE A 291 -18.66 -2.11 -0.34
CA ILE A 291 -18.45 -3.41 0.29
C ILE A 291 -19.76 -4.14 0.56
N GLN A 292 -20.81 -3.43 0.95
CA GLN A 292 -22.12 -4.03 1.25
C GLN A 292 -22.92 -4.29 -0.03
N LYS A 293 -22.80 -3.40 -1.02
CA LYS A 293 -23.47 -3.45 -2.31
C LYS A 293 -22.44 -3.53 -3.43
N TYR A 294 -21.76 -4.67 -3.56
CA TYR A 294 -20.65 -4.85 -4.52
C TYR A 294 -21.04 -4.67 -6.00
N GLN A 295 -22.34 -4.63 -6.33
CA GLN A 295 -22.84 -4.25 -7.65
C GLN A 295 -22.66 -2.74 -7.95
N LEU A 296 -22.52 -1.90 -6.91
CA LEU A 296 -22.22 -0.48 -7.05
C LEU A 296 -20.72 -0.31 -7.29
N VAL A 297 -20.38 -0.30 -8.58
CA VAL A 297 -19.03 -0.15 -9.09
C VAL A 297 -18.94 1.16 -9.88
N ALA A 298 -17.97 1.99 -9.53
CA ALA A 298 -17.57 3.13 -10.33
C ALA A 298 -16.17 2.92 -10.88
N THR A 299 -15.91 3.47 -12.07
CA THR A 299 -14.56 3.50 -12.65
C THR A 299 -14.26 4.91 -13.15
N GLY A 300 -12.98 5.26 -13.22
CA GLY A 300 -12.50 6.55 -13.74
C GLY A 300 -11.05 6.46 -14.19
N ASP A 301 -10.61 7.39 -15.04
CA ASP A 301 -9.22 7.46 -15.51
C ASP A 301 -8.28 8.03 -14.43
N THR A 302 -8.83 8.87 -13.55
CA THR A 302 -8.12 9.40 -12.38
C THR A 302 -8.81 8.99 -11.08
N VAL A 303 -8.09 9.08 -9.96
CA VAL A 303 -8.64 8.79 -8.62
C VAL A 303 -9.80 9.73 -8.29
N GLY A 304 -9.64 11.04 -8.55
CA GLY A 304 -10.68 12.04 -8.26
C GLY A 304 -11.93 11.87 -9.13
N GLU A 305 -11.76 11.57 -10.42
CA GLU A 305 -12.88 11.25 -11.31
C GLU A 305 -13.63 9.99 -10.83
N CYS A 306 -12.90 8.93 -10.49
CA CYS A 306 -13.47 7.69 -9.97
C CYS A 306 -14.27 7.94 -8.68
N GLU A 307 -13.74 8.74 -7.76
CA GLU A 307 -14.44 9.13 -6.53
C GLU A 307 -15.73 9.90 -6.83
N LYS A 308 -15.68 10.87 -7.74
CA LYS A 308 -16.84 11.68 -8.12
C LYS A 308 -17.94 10.82 -8.73
N VAL A 309 -17.59 9.93 -9.67
CA VAL A 309 -18.53 8.97 -10.27
C VAL A 309 -19.12 8.06 -9.19
N TYR A 310 -18.29 7.57 -8.27
CA TYR A 310 -18.73 6.74 -7.16
C TYR A 310 -19.73 7.45 -6.24
N ARG A 311 -19.44 8.67 -5.81
CA ARG A 311 -20.34 9.47 -4.94
C ARG A 311 -21.69 9.70 -5.61
N ASN A 312 -21.70 10.03 -6.90
CA ASN A 312 -22.92 10.19 -7.68
C ASN A 312 -23.73 8.90 -7.80
N LEU A 313 -23.06 7.76 -8.04
CA LEU A 313 -23.67 6.44 -8.09
C LEU A 313 -24.33 6.07 -6.75
N MET A 314 -23.64 6.36 -5.65
CA MET A 314 -24.14 6.11 -4.29
C MET A 314 -25.37 6.98 -3.99
N ALA A 315 -25.32 8.27 -4.30
CA ALA A 315 -26.44 9.19 -4.12
C ALA A 315 -27.67 8.77 -4.95
N GLY A 316 -27.47 8.40 -6.22
CA GLY A 316 -28.52 7.86 -7.10
C GLY A 316 -29.12 6.54 -6.59
N SER A 317 -28.36 5.78 -5.79
CA SER A 317 -28.79 4.54 -5.14
C SER A 317 -29.41 4.75 -3.75
N GLY A 318 -29.65 6.00 -3.36
CA GLY A 318 -30.23 6.38 -2.07
C GLY A 318 -29.26 6.29 -0.88
N ILE A 319 -27.96 6.12 -1.12
CA ILE A 319 -26.93 6.14 -0.07
C ILE A 319 -26.33 7.53 -0.02
N ASN A 320 -26.54 8.22 1.10
CA ASN A 320 -26.03 9.57 1.25
C ASN A 320 -24.58 9.53 1.74
N THR A 321 -23.64 9.80 0.83
CA THR A 321 -22.19 9.87 1.14
C THR A 321 -21.74 11.26 1.60
N THR A 322 -22.66 12.22 1.72
CA THR A 322 -22.38 13.51 2.39
C THR A 322 -22.46 13.33 3.90
N ASN A 323 -21.36 12.85 4.48
CA ASN A 323 -21.22 12.76 5.92
C ASN A 323 -21.29 14.18 6.53
N GLU A 324 -22.19 14.45 7.48
CA GLU A 324 -22.31 15.76 8.13
C GLU A 324 -20.98 16.21 8.77
N ALA A 325 -20.20 15.25 9.27
CA ALA A 325 -18.91 15.49 9.91
C ALA A 325 -17.80 15.94 8.96
N SER A 326 -17.90 15.68 7.65
CA SER A 326 -16.91 16.12 6.65
C SER A 326 -17.26 17.45 6.01
N LYS A 327 -18.43 18.02 6.31
CA LYS A 327 -18.85 19.33 5.80
C LYS A 327 -18.07 20.41 6.53
N LYS A 328 -17.26 21.17 5.79
CA LYS A 328 -16.57 22.35 6.28
C LYS A 328 -17.34 23.58 5.79
N SER A 329 -17.78 24.41 6.73
CA SER A 329 -18.29 25.73 6.40
C SER A 329 -17.14 26.71 6.42
N VAL A 330 -16.88 27.36 5.28
CA VAL A 330 -15.87 28.41 5.15
C VAL A 330 -16.56 29.68 4.66
N SER A 331 -16.16 30.83 5.21
CA SER A 331 -16.66 32.13 4.81
C SER A 331 -15.48 33.02 4.51
N GLY A 332 -15.51 33.67 3.35
CA GLY A 332 -14.39 34.46 2.88
C GLY A 332 -14.74 35.29 1.67
N LYS A 333 -13.79 36.13 1.27
CA LYS A 333 -13.90 36.99 0.10
C LYS A 333 -13.28 36.28 -1.09
N ILE A 334 -13.98 36.26 -2.23
CA ILE A 334 -13.49 35.62 -3.45
C ILE A 334 -12.25 36.38 -3.95
N ALA A 335 -11.11 35.72 -3.94
CA ALA A 335 -9.87 36.22 -4.55
C ALA A 335 -9.81 35.90 -6.05
N LEU A 336 -10.27 34.71 -6.44
CA LEU A 336 -10.32 34.26 -7.83
C LEU A 336 -11.61 33.49 -8.08
N LEU A 337 -12.28 33.76 -9.20
CA LEU A 337 -13.41 32.97 -9.70
C LEU A 337 -13.20 32.67 -11.18
N LYS A 338 -13.15 31.39 -11.55
CA LYS A 338 -12.98 30.93 -12.93
C LYS A 338 -14.00 29.88 -13.30
N ASP A 339 -14.59 29.99 -14.48
CA ASP A 339 -15.37 28.93 -15.09
C ASP A 339 -14.51 28.07 -16.03
N ILE A 340 -14.72 26.75 -15.98
CA ILE A 340 -14.08 25.78 -16.87
C ILE A 340 -15.13 24.77 -17.31
N VAL A 341 -15.14 24.44 -18.59
CA VAL A 341 -15.97 23.35 -19.11
C VAL A 341 -15.14 22.07 -19.11
N VAL A 342 -15.58 21.08 -18.34
CA VAL A 342 -14.98 19.74 -18.29
C VAL A 342 -16.03 18.75 -18.74
N GLU A 343 -15.76 18.05 -19.84
CA GLU A 343 -16.64 17.00 -20.39
C GLU A 343 -18.10 17.45 -20.64
N GLY A 344 -18.28 18.71 -21.04
CA GLY A 344 -19.60 19.29 -21.32
C GLY A 344 -20.35 19.82 -20.09
N ASN A 345 -19.82 19.60 -18.88
CA ASN A 345 -20.33 20.21 -17.64
C ASN A 345 -19.57 21.51 -17.35
N SER A 346 -20.30 22.51 -16.86
CA SER A 346 -19.72 23.81 -16.48
C SER A 346 -19.37 23.82 -14.99
N PHE A 347 -18.09 24.03 -14.69
CA PHE A 347 -17.56 24.13 -13.33
C PHE A 347 -17.11 25.54 -13.03
N TYR A 348 -17.34 26.00 -11.81
CA TYR A 348 -16.79 27.23 -11.27
C TYR A 348 -15.80 26.88 -10.17
N TYR A 349 -14.61 27.47 -10.24
CA TYR A 349 -13.54 27.30 -9.26
C TYR A 349 -13.36 28.61 -8.50
N ILE A 350 -13.44 28.55 -7.18
CA ILE A 350 -13.25 29.69 -6.27
C ILE A 350 -11.95 29.48 -5.47
N ILE A 351 -11.18 30.56 -5.32
CA ILE A 351 -10.14 30.69 -4.28
C ILE A 351 -10.53 31.89 -3.40
N LEU A 352 -10.44 31.72 -2.08
CA LEU A 352 -10.75 32.76 -1.12
C LEU A 352 -9.47 33.51 -0.67
N GLU A 353 -9.60 34.77 -0.26
CA GLU A 353 -8.46 35.58 0.18
C GLU A 353 -7.74 34.96 1.40
N GLY A 354 -6.44 34.73 1.28
CA GLY A 354 -5.58 34.23 2.37
C GLY A 354 -5.50 32.71 2.50
N GLU A 355 -6.05 31.97 1.53
CA GLU A 355 -5.99 30.50 1.49
C GLU A 355 -5.69 29.99 0.07
N ASP A 356 -4.99 28.86 -0.01
CA ASP A 356 -4.59 28.22 -1.27
C ASP A 356 -5.56 27.10 -1.73
N ASN A 357 -6.64 26.88 -0.96
CA ASN A 357 -7.63 25.85 -1.27
C ASN A 357 -8.46 26.25 -2.49
N ILE A 358 -8.74 25.26 -3.34
CA ILE A 358 -9.61 25.41 -4.51
C ILE A 358 -10.98 24.81 -4.17
N TYR A 359 -12.02 25.61 -4.35
CA TYR A 359 -13.40 25.20 -4.14
C TYR A 359 -14.10 25.02 -5.50
N GLU A 360 -14.41 23.78 -5.86
CA GLU A 360 -15.08 23.41 -7.10
C GLU A 360 -16.61 23.41 -6.92
N ILE A 361 -17.32 24.09 -7.80
CA ILE A 361 -18.78 24.13 -7.88
C ILE A 361 -19.20 23.64 -9.26
N GLU A 362 -20.02 22.59 -9.32
CA GLU A 362 -20.72 22.27 -10.57
C GLU A 362 -21.91 23.24 -10.74
N ALA A 363 -21.98 23.93 -11.88
CA ALA A 363 -22.96 25.00 -12.09
C ALA A 363 -24.41 24.51 -11.97
N LYS A 364 -24.68 23.25 -12.32
CA LYS A 364 -26.02 22.64 -12.24
C LYS A 364 -26.49 22.48 -10.78
N ASP A 365 -25.55 22.30 -9.84
CA ASP A 365 -25.84 22.01 -8.44
C ASP A 365 -25.92 23.27 -7.60
N ASN A 366 -25.26 24.37 -8.01
CA ASN A 366 -25.32 25.68 -7.34
C ASN A 366 -25.38 26.84 -8.34
N LEU A 367 -26.56 27.11 -8.90
CA LEU A 367 -26.78 28.22 -9.84
C LEU A 367 -26.54 29.63 -9.24
N GLU A 368 -26.53 29.76 -7.92
CA GLU A 368 -26.24 31.04 -7.24
C GLU A 368 -24.82 31.56 -7.54
N ILE A 369 -23.90 30.68 -7.96
CA ILE A 369 -22.53 31.07 -8.34
C ILE A 369 -22.49 32.05 -9.50
N LEU A 370 -23.49 31.99 -10.39
CA LEU A 370 -23.63 32.90 -11.53
C LEU A 370 -23.85 34.36 -11.12
N LYS A 371 -24.23 34.62 -9.86
CA LYS A 371 -24.45 35.96 -9.32
C LYS A 371 -23.26 36.50 -8.53
N LYS A 372 -22.20 35.70 -8.35
CA LYS A 372 -21.02 36.08 -7.57
C LYS A 372 -19.89 36.52 -8.50
N LYS A 373 -18.99 37.34 -7.98
CA LYS A 373 -17.77 37.79 -8.67
C LYS A 373 -16.61 37.92 -7.69
N GLU A 374 -15.41 38.11 -8.24
CA GLU A 374 -14.23 38.46 -7.46
C GLU A 374 -14.51 39.68 -6.56
N GLY A 375 -14.09 39.57 -5.30
CA GLY A 375 -14.33 40.55 -4.26
C GLY A 375 -15.63 40.38 -3.47
N ASP A 376 -16.54 39.49 -3.88
CA ASP A 376 -17.75 39.22 -3.09
C ASP A 376 -17.44 38.34 -1.88
N THR A 377 -18.17 38.54 -0.78
CA THR A 377 -18.14 37.64 0.37
C THR A 377 -19.12 36.49 0.15
N VAL A 378 -18.64 35.26 0.32
CA VAL A 378 -19.43 34.04 0.16
C VAL A 378 -19.26 33.15 1.38
N THR A 379 -20.29 32.36 1.66
CA THR A 379 -20.19 31.25 2.60
C THR A 379 -20.38 29.95 1.85
N LEU A 380 -19.33 29.14 1.81
CA LEU A 380 -19.31 27.83 1.17
C LEU A 380 -19.51 26.76 2.23
N VAL A 381 -20.32 25.77 1.92
CA VAL A 381 -20.29 24.47 2.59
C VAL A 381 -19.65 23.51 1.61
N ALA A 382 -18.49 22.98 1.97
CA ALA A 382 -17.68 22.15 1.09
C ALA A 382 -17.23 20.86 1.78
N ILE A 383 -16.92 19.85 1.00
CA ILE A 383 -16.37 18.58 1.46
C ILE A 383 -15.00 18.35 0.80
N PRO A 384 -14.02 17.77 1.51
CA PRO A 384 -12.73 17.46 0.92
C PRO A 384 -12.89 16.37 -0.16
N THR A 385 -12.16 16.53 -1.25
CA THR A 385 -11.99 15.49 -2.28
C THR A 385 -10.74 14.66 -1.99
N MET A 386 -10.51 13.57 -2.72
CA MET A 386 -9.24 12.84 -2.67
C MET A 386 -8.05 13.61 -3.26
N GLN A 387 -8.27 14.75 -3.92
CA GLN A 387 -7.19 15.65 -4.32
C GLN A 387 -6.89 16.65 -3.20
N GLU A 388 -5.64 16.67 -2.75
CA GLU A 388 -5.20 17.57 -1.68
C GLU A 388 -5.40 19.04 -2.09
N GLY A 389 -5.97 19.83 -1.17
CA GLY A 389 -6.27 21.24 -1.41
C GLY A 389 -7.52 21.51 -2.27
N ILE A 390 -8.24 20.49 -2.73
CA ILE A 390 -9.46 20.64 -3.53
C ILE A 390 -10.70 20.18 -2.75
N PHE A 391 -11.70 21.05 -2.71
CA PHE A 391 -12.95 20.85 -2.01
C PHE A 391 -14.13 20.98 -2.98
N GLU A 392 -15.07 20.04 -2.91
CA GLU A 392 -16.33 20.11 -3.65
C GLU A 392 -17.35 20.91 -2.83
N VAL A 393 -17.94 21.93 -3.42
CA VAL A 393 -18.94 22.80 -2.78
C VAL A 393 -20.33 22.23 -2.98
N ILE A 394 -20.96 21.86 -1.86
CA ILE A 394 -22.34 21.35 -1.83
C ILE A 394 -23.38 22.47 -1.65
N SER A 395 -22.98 23.63 -1.10
CA SER A 395 -23.88 24.78 -0.95
C SER A 395 -23.10 26.09 -0.95
N LEU A 396 -23.63 27.08 -1.67
CA LEU A 396 -23.14 28.45 -1.71
C LEU A 396 -24.22 29.40 -1.16
N LYS A 397 -23.84 30.30 -0.25
CA LYS A 397 -24.66 31.42 0.24
C LYS A 397 -23.98 32.76 0.00
#